data_AF-A0AA37LPR7-F1
#
_entry.id   AF-A0AA37LPR7-F1
#
_cell.length_a   1.000
_cell.length_b   1.000
_cell.length_c   1.000
_cell.angle_alpha   90.00
_cell.angle_beta   90.00
_cell.angle_gamma   90.00
#
_symmetry.space_group_name_H-M   'P 1'
#
loop_
_entity.id
_entity.type
_entity.pdbx_description
1 polymer ?
#
loop_
_entity_poly.entity_id
_entity_poly.type
_entity_poly.pdbx_seq_one_letter_code
_entity_poly.pdbx_strand_id
1 'polypeptide(L)'
;MIALTESHQSWLETVTYQMNQMPYKEQAKHLGGPIGLLKMSATRAAHEIADEAVQIWGGRGLTRTGMGRVIEMFNRTYKFDAILGGAEEVLGDLGVRQAMKFMPKAKL
;
A
#
# COMPACT_ATOMS: atom_id res chain seq x y z
N MET A 1 11.39 -8.68 2.53
CA MET A 1 11.01 -7.66 3.54
C MET A 1 11.60 -6.26 3.32
N ILE A 2 12.90 -5.99 3.57
CA ILE A 2 13.44 -4.59 3.52
C ILE A 2 13.26 -3.93 2.15
N ALA A 3 13.56 -4.64 1.05
CA ALA A 3 13.42 -4.10 -0.30
C ALA A 3 11.98 -3.64 -0.61
N LEU A 4 10.97 -4.34 -0.09
CA LEU A 4 9.57 -3.94 -0.23
C LEU A 4 9.30 -2.64 0.54
N THR A 5 9.79 -2.53 1.77
CA THR A 5 9.61 -1.30 2.56
C THR A 5 10.26 -0.10 1.87
N GLU A 6 11.51 -0.23 1.42
CA GLU A 6 12.24 0.84 0.75
C GLU A 6 11.58 1.26 -0.58
N SER A 7 11.08 0.30 -1.38
CA SER A 7 10.40 0.64 -2.64
C SER A 7 9.10 1.42 -2.40
N HIS A 8 8.33 1.04 -1.38
CA HIS A 8 7.08 1.75 -1.05
C HIS A 8 7.36 3.09 -0.39
N GLN A 9 8.41 3.22 0.41
CA GLN A 9 8.85 4.51 0.97
C GLN A 9 9.23 5.48 -0.15
N SER A 10 10.03 5.04 -1.13
CA SER A 10 10.41 5.86 -2.28
C SER A 10 9.20 6.30 -3.12
N TRP A 11 8.23 5.39 -3.35
CA TRP A 11 7.01 5.71 -4.07
C TRP A 11 6.13 6.70 -3.28
N LEU A 12 6.00 6.51 -1.96
CA LEU A 12 5.30 7.44 -1.09
C LEU A 12 5.90 8.85 -1.17
N GLU A 13 7.22 8.98 -1.05
CA GLU A 13 7.91 10.26 -1.14
C GLU A 13 7.69 10.94 -2.49
N THR A 14 7.74 10.18 -3.58
CA THR A 14 7.47 10.67 -4.93
C THR A 14 6.06 11.23 -5.05
N VAL A 15 5.05 10.50 -4.54
CA VAL A 15 3.65 10.94 -4.56
C VAL A 15 3.45 12.15 -3.67
N THR A 16 3.99 12.16 -2.45
CA THR A 16 3.89 13.29 -1.51
C THR A 16 4.57 14.54 -2.07
N TYR A 17 5.72 14.40 -2.72
CA TYR A 17 6.36 15.52 -3.41
C TYR A 17 5.43 16.13 -4.47
N GLN A 18 4.83 15.30 -5.33
CA GLN A 18 3.87 15.77 -6.34
C GLN A 18 2.64 16.44 -5.72
N MET A 19 2.11 15.89 -4.62
CA MET A 19 0.99 16.49 -3.88
C MET A 19 1.32 17.92 -3.41
N ASN A 20 2.54 18.15 -2.93
CA ASN A 20 2.97 19.47 -2.45
C ASN A 20 3.24 20.48 -3.58
N GLN A 21 3.37 20.04 -4.82
CA GLN A 21 3.70 20.89 -5.98
C GLN A 21 2.52 21.10 -6.94
N MET A 22 1.36 20.49 -6.68
CA MET A 22 0.19 20.58 -7.55
C MET A 22 -0.99 21.28 -6.85
N PRO A 23 -1.79 22.11 -7.56
CA PRO A 23 -3.09 22.53 -7.06
C PRO A 23 -4.04 21.34 -6.88
N TYR A 24 -4.99 21.44 -5.95
CA TYR A 24 -5.91 20.34 -5.60
C TYR A 24 -6.62 19.72 -6.82
N LYS A 25 -7.04 20.54 -7.80
CA LYS A 25 -7.72 20.05 -9.01
C LYS A 25 -6.81 19.16 -9.87
N GLU A 26 -5.51 19.45 -9.92
CA GLU A 26 -4.54 18.63 -10.64
C GLU A 26 -4.18 17.39 -9.83
N GLN A 27 -4.01 17.51 -8.51
CA GLN A 27 -3.81 16.36 -7.62
C GLN A 27 -4.94 15.33 -7.79
N ALA A 28 -6.20 15.77 -7.73
CA ALA A 28 -7.36 14.89 -7.86
C ALA A 28 -7.41 14.17 -9.23
N LYS A 29 -6.91 14.82 -10.28
CA LYS A 29 -6.88 14.25 -11.64
C LYS A 29 -5.71 13.27 -11.83
N HIS A 30 -4.54 13.59 -11.30
CA HIS A 30 -3.29 12.89 -11.63
C HIS A 30 -2.84 11.90 -10.55
N LEU A 31 -3.15 12.15 -9.28
CA LEU A 31 -2.61 11.41 -8.15
C LEU A 31 -3.62 10.44 -7.51
N GLY A 32 -4.92 10.61 -7.74
CA GLY A 32 -5.94 9.73 -7.14
C GLY A 32 -5.71 8.24 -7.42
N GLY A 33 -5.48 7.89 -8.68
CA GLY A 33 -5.16 6.51 -9.09
C GLY A 33 -3.83 6.01 -8.52
N PRO A 34 -2.71 6.74 -8.72
CA PRO A 34 -1.43 6.38 -8.13
C PRO A 34 -1.46 6.20 -6.60
N ILE A 35 -2.17 7.05 -5.85
CA ILE A 35 -2.33 6.91 -4.39
C ILE A 35 -3.08 5.61 -4.04
N GLY A 36 -4.17 5.31 -4.76
CA GLY A 36 -4.92 4.08 -4.57
C GLY A 36 -4.08 2.83 -4.83
N LEU A 37 -3.29 2.84 -5.92
CA LEU A 37 -2.39 1.75 -6.28
C LEU A 37 -1.23 1.60 -5.28
N LEU A 38 -0.64 2.70 -4.83
CA LEU A 38 0.39 2.69 -3.80
C LEU A 38 -0.13 2.04 -2.51
N LYS A 39 -1.32 2.46 -2.04
CA LYS A 39 -1.93 1.87 -0.85
C LYS A 39 -2.17 0.37 -1.01
N MET A 40 -2.79 -0.04 -2.13
CA MET A 40 -3.01 -1.46 -2.46
C MET A 40 -1.71 -2.27 -2.47
N SER A 41 -0.65 -1.75 -3.08
CA SER A 41 0.66 -2.42 -3.15
C SER A 41 1.31 -2.53 -1.77
N ALA A 42 1.28 -1.44 -0.99
CA ALA A 42 1.89 -1.39 0.34
C ALA A 42 1.19 -2.33 1.33
N THR A 43 -0.14 -2.45 1.28
CA THR A 43 -0.89 -3.33 2.19
C THR A 43 -0.75 -4.81 1.84
N ARG A 44 -0.59 -5.14 0.55
CA ARG A 44 -0.19 -6.50 0.13
C ARG A 44 1.22 -6.84 0.59
N ALA A 45 2.16 -5.93 0.43
CA ALA A 45 3.51 -6.11 0.96
C ALA A 45 3.51 -6.27 2.48
N ALA A 46 2.68 -5.51 3.20
CA ALA A 46 2.51 -5.66 4.65
C ALA A 46 1.99 -7.04 5.04
N HIS A 47 1.05 -7.61 4.25
CA HIS A 47 0.57 -8.98 4.46
C HIS A 47 1.70 -10.01 4.27
N GLU A 48 2.47 -9.93 3.19
CA GLU A 48 3.60 -10.83 2.93
C GLU A 48 4.66 -10.74 4.05
N ILE A 49 5.01 -9.52 4.46
CA ILE A 49 5.95 -9.28 5.56
C ILE A 49 5.41 -9.85 6.87
N ALA A 50 4.12 -9.69 7.16
CA ALA A 50 3.49 -10.20 8.37
C ALA A 50 3.50 -11.74 8.42
N ASP A 51 3.31 -12.40 7.28
CA ASP A 51 3.35 -13.87 7.17
C ASP A 51 4.78 -14.39 7.32
N GLU A 52 5.73 -13.84 6.57
CA GLU A 52 7.15 -14.19 6.66
C GLU A 52 7.71 -13.98 8.08
N ALA A 53 7.30 -12.88 8.75
CA ALA A 53 7.74 -12.59 10.10
C ALA A 53 7.24 -13.64 11.12
N VAL A 54 6.01 -14.13 10.99
CA VAL A 54 5.51 -15.22 11.85
C VAL A 54 6.33 -16.49 11.62
N GLN A 55 6.66 -16.82 10.37
CA GLN A 55 7.45 -18.02 10.07
C GLN A 55 8.87 -17.97 10.64
N ILE A 56 9.52 -16.81 10.59
CA ILE A 56 10.86 -16.61 11.18
C ILE A 56 10.83 -16.79 12.71
N TRP A 57 9.76 -16.31 13.36
CA TRP A 57 9.63 -16.35 14.82
C TRP A 57 8.98 -17.63 15.35
N GLY A 58 8.45 -18.48 14.46
CA GLY A 58 7.73 -19.71 14.81
C GLY A 58 6.57 -19.43 15.76
N GLY A 59 6.36 -20.32 16.74
CA GLY A 59 5.27 -20.18 17.72
C GLY A 59 5.30 -18.86 18.52
N ARG A 60 6.46 -18.20 18.63
CA ARG A 60 6.54 -16.88 19.28
C ARG A 60 5.82 -15.80 18.47
N GLY A 61 5.79 -15.91 17.14
CA GLY A 61 5.07 -14.99 16.26
C GLY A 61 3.54 -14.98 16.48
N LEU A 62 3.01 -15.99 17.19
CA LEU A 62 1.59 -16.12 17.54
C LEU A 62 1.28 -15.71 18.99
N THR A 63 2.30 -15.33 19.77
CA THR A 63 2.14 -15.05 21.20
C THR A 63 1.98 -13.56 21.45
N ARG A 64 0.86 -13.16 22.07
CA ARG A 64 0.52 -11.74 22.40
C ARG A 64 1.46 -11.09 23.42
N THR A 65 2.25 -11.87 24.14
CA THR A 65 3.14 -11.43 25.21
C THR A 65 4.58 -11.85 24.94
N GLY A 66 5.51 -11.36 25.76
CA GLY A 66 6.93 -11.67 25.61
C GLY A 66 7.54 -11.08 24.32
N MET A 67 8.55 -11.76 23.78
CA MET A 67 9.36 -11.23 22.68
C MET A 67 8.60 -11.13 21.34
N GLY A 68 7.64 -12.01 21.08
CA GLY A 68 6.90 -12.05 19.82
C GLY A 68 5.72 -11.08 19.73
N ARG A 69 5.44 -10.31 20.80
CA ARG A 69 4.24 -9.46 20.90
C ARG A 69 4.06 -8.49 19.74
N VAL A 70 5.16 -7.99 19.15
CA VAL A 70 5.11 -7.03 18.04
C VAL A 70 4.76 -7.72 16.73
N ILE A 71 5.31 -8.92 16.49
CA ILE A 71 5.02 -9.72 15.31
C ILE A 71 3.56 -10.19 15.33
N GLU A 72 3.10 -10.70 16.47
CA GLU A 72 1.71 -11.12 16.64
C GLU A 72 0.74 -9.95 16.45
N MET A 73 1.04 -8.80 17.06
CA MET A 73 0.22 -7.60 16.90
C MET A 73 0.13 -7.20 15.44
N PHE A 74 1.28 -7.09 14.75
CA PHE A 74 1.32 -6.69 13.34
C PHE A 74 0.56 -7.68 12.44
N ASN A 75 0.76 -8.98 12.62
CA ASN A 75 0.04 -10.01 11.87
C ASN A 75 -1.48 -9.97 12.12
N ARG A 76 -1.90 -9.65 13.34
CA ARG A 76 -3.33 -9.47 13.65
C ARG A 76 -3.91 -8.19 13.04
N THR A 77 -3.12 -7.12 12.93
CA THR A 77 -3.63 -5.77 12.62
C THR A 77 -3.35 -5.28 11.20
N TYR A 78 -2.49 -5.91 10.39
CA TYR A 78 -2.18 -5.40 9.04
C TYR A 78 -3.43 -5.22 8.15
N LYS A 79 -4.48 -6.02 8.40
CA LYS A 79 -5.74 -5.96 7.65
C LYS A 79 -6.51 -4.66 7.84
N PHE A 80 -6.30 -3.94 8.96
CA PHE A 80 -6.88 -2.61 9.14
C PHE A 80 -6.43 -1.67 8.03
N ASP A 81 -5.13 -1.66 7.70
CA ASP A 81 -4.59 -0.81 6.66
C ASP A 81 -5.12 -1.23 5.28
N ALA A 82 -5.27 -2.53 5.02
CA ALA A 82 -5.82 -3.03 3.76
C ALA A 82 -7.29 -2.61 3.53
N ILE A 83 -8.11 -2.52 4.58
CA ILE A 83 -9.56 -2.27 4.48
C ILE A 83 -9.90 -0.78 4.62
N LEU A 84 -9.33 -0.09 5.60
CA LEU A 84 -9.74 1.27 5.95
C LEU A 84 -9.32 2.27 4.85
N GLY A 85 -10.16 3.26 4.57
CA GLY A 85 -9.92 4.22 3.48
C GLY A 85 -10.08 3.63 2.06
N GLY A 86 -10.67 2.44 1.93
CA GLY A 86 -10.99 1.77 0.66
C GLY A 86 -10.26 0.44 0.51
N ALA A 87 -10.99 -0.66 0.27
CA ALA A 87 -10.38 -1.97 0.11
C ALA A 87 -9.44 -2.04 -1.11
N GLU A 88 -8.47 -2.95 -1.05
CA GLU A 88 -7.43 -3.14 -2.07
C GLU A 88 -8.00 -3.27 -3.49
N GLU A 89 -9.04 -4.07 -3.66
CA GLU A 89 -9.68 -4.33 -4.95
C GLU A 89 -10.41 -3.10 -5.49
N VAL A 90 -11.03 -2.33 -4.59
CA VAL A 90 -11.76 -1.10 -4.94
C VAL A 90 -10.78 -0.01 -5.40
N LEU A 91 -9.65 0.13 -4.71
CA LEU A 91 -8.63 1.11 -5.06
C LEU A 91 -7.84 0.70 -6.32
N GLY A 92 -7.58 -0.60 -6.51
CA GLY A 92 -7.01 -1.13 -7.73
C GLY A 92 -7.87 -0.83 -8.95
N ASP A 93 -9.18 -1.11 -8.88
CA ASP A 93 -10.14 -0.79 -9.94
C ASP A 93 -10.23 0.72 -10.21
N LEU A 94 -10.28 1.54 -9.15
CA LEU A 94 -10.23 3.00 -9.29
C LEU A 94 -8.98 3.47 -10.04
N GLY A 95 -7.81 2.95 -9.68
CA GLY A 95 -6.54 3.31 -10.31
C GLY A 95 -6.51 3.00 -11.80
N VAL A 96 -6.96 1.80 -12.18
CA VAL A 96 -7.05 1.38 -13.59
C VAL A 96 -8.05 2.25 -14.35
N ARG A 97 -9.25 2.48 -13.79
CA ARG A 97 -10.28 3.30 -14.43
C ARG A 97 -9.83 4.74 -14.65
N GLN A 98 -9.15 5.34 -13.68
CA GLN A 98 -8.61 6.68 -13.83
C GLN A 98 -7.53 6.74 -14.91
N ALA A 99 -6.63 5.76 -14.96
CA ALA A 99 -5.61 5.68 -16.01
C ALA A 99 -6.24 5.54 -17.41
N MET A 100 -7.20 4.63 -17.58
CA MET A 100 -7.89 4.41 -18.84
C MET A 100 -8.69 5.62 -19.32
N LYS A 101 -9.34 6.35 -18.39
CA LYS A 101 -10.14 7.54 -18.70
C LYS A 101 -9.33 8.63 -19.40
N PHE A 102 -8.05 8.76 -19.07
CA PHE A 102 -7.16 9.79 -19.60
C PHE A 102 -6.10 9.26 -20.57
N MET A 103 -6.13 7.96 -20.87
CA MET A 103 -5.20 7.35 -21.82
C MET A 103 -5.48 7.90 -23.24
N PRO A 104 -4.48 8.47 -23.93
CA PRO A 104 -4.67 8.96 -25.28
C PRO A 104 -5.00 7.79 -26.22
N LYS A 105 -5.87 8.03 -27.20
CA LYS A 105 -6.14 7.05 -28.25
C LYS A 105 -4.83 6.77 -28.98
N ALA A 106 -4.47 5.50 -29.11
CA ALA A 106 -3.32 5.08 -29.90
C ALA A 106 -3.47 5.66 -31.31
N LYS A 107 -2.50 6.47 -31.73
CA LYS A 107 -2.32 6.86 -33.12
C LYS A 107 -1.16 6.01 -33.63
N LEU A 108 -1.47 5.06 -34.50
CA LEU A 108 -0.49 4.39 -35.35
C LEU A 108 0.02 5.38 -36.40
#